data_AF-A0A137S7R3-F1
#
_entry.id   AF-A0A137S7R3-F1
#
_cell.length_a   1.000
_cell.length_b   1.000
_cell.length_c   1.000
_cell.angle_alpha   90.00
_cell.angle_beta   90.00
_cell.angle_gamma   90.00
#
_symmetry.space_group_name_H-M   'P 1'
#
loop_
_entity.id
_entity.type
_entity.pdbx_description
1 polymer ?
#
loop_
_entity_poly.entity_id
_entity_poly.type
_entity_poly.pdbx_seq_one_letter_code
_entity_poly.pdbx_strand_id
1 'polypeptide(L)'
;MDSVIDLLNERATELLEGARALDTELSDSDSEPSIEVAAEQFRHLCETLTFIVSQLEQRDSPLHRLVRTIDGVKLSHSVEKLSKYLADHHATLIRLQVPEHLVSGTIDALSFEASNGENALDHPQSLGIDDALEPLRQLRNVVCEIANSAEVATIVADHRILKQVAAGCIGAATVILDITAAITAAPSDPSAWVLFKAVKSIWGGGNSIYKAVRELRGMLTTILQHSRTESNQEKLRRIRPRRLKGE
;
A
#
# COMPACT_ATOMS: atom_id res chain seq x y z
N MET A 1 -7.73 18.71 14.39
CA MET A 1 -7.88 17.24 14.57
C MET A 1 -8.70 16.68 13.43
N ASP A 2 -9.88 17.25 13.18
CA ASP A 2 -10.61 17.09 11.92
C ASP A 2 -9.69 17.40 10.72
N SER A 3 -8.90 18.48 10.84
CA SER A 3 -7.85 18.83 9.87
C SER A 3 -6.82 17.74 9.55
N VAL A 4 -6.44 16.88 10.51
CA VAL A 4 -5.44 15.81 10.26
C VAL A 4 -6.12 14.59 9.63
N ILE A 5 -7.36 14.30 10.02
CA ILE A 5 -8.17 13.24 9.43
C ILE A 5 -8.46 13.57 7.96
N ASP A 6 -8.84 14.81 7.67
CA ASP A 6 -9.10 15.28 6.31
C ASP A 6 -7.85 15.18 5.44
N LEU A 7 -6.70 15.64 5.94
CA LEU A 7 -5.41 15.51 5.24
C LEU A 7 -5.01 14.04 5.01
N LEU A 8 -5.24 13.14 5.98
CA LEU A 8 -4.96 11.71 5.80
C LEU A 8 -5.87 11.08 4.75
N ASN A 9 -7.14 11.46 4.70
CA ASN A 9 -8.08 10.98 3.69
C ASN A 9 -7.74 11.50 2.30
N GLU A 10 -7.32 12.76 2.19
CA GLU A 10 -6.81 13.36 0.95
C GLU A 10 -5.60 12.56 0.45
N ARG A 11 -4.59 12.33 1.31
CA ARG A 11 -3.41 11.53 0.94
C ARG A 11 -3.74 10.08 0.61
N ALA A 12 -4.71 9.46 1.28
CA ALA A 12 -5.18 8.12 0.92
C ALA A 12 -5.84 8.10 -0.46
N THR A 13 -6.51 9.19 -0.85
CA THR A 13 -7.10 9.35 -2.19
C THR A 13 -6.02 9.50 -3.24
N GLU A 14 -5.00 10.33 -2.98
CA GLU A 14 -3.84 10.46 -3.86
C GLU A 14 -3.10 9.13 -4.08
N LEU A 15 -2.99 8.28 -3.04
CA LEU A 15 -2.43 6.93 -3.21
C LEU A 15 -3.25 6.06 -4.15
N LEU A 16 -4.59 6.15 -4.09
CA LEU A 16 -5.49 5.40 -4.97
C LEU A 16 -5.43 5.92 -6.41
N GLU A 17 -5.36 7.23 -6.59
CA GLU A 17 -5.21 7.86 -7.90
C GLU A 17 -3.86 7.50 -8.53
N GLY A 18 -2.78 7.59 -7.74
CA GLY A 18 -1.46 7.17 -8.18
C GLY A 18 -1.39 5.69 -8.53
N ALA A 19 -2.03 4.82 -7.73
CA ALA A 19 -2.13 3.39 -8.07
C ALA A 19 -2.87 3.15 -9.40
N ARG A 20 -3.92 3.92 -9.70
CA ARG A 20 -4.64 3.84 -10.98
C ARG A 20 -3.82 4.38 -12.14
N ALA A 21 -3.08 5.47 -11.93
CA ALA A 21 -2.18 6.00 -12.95
C ALA A 21 -1.16 4.93 -13.35
N LEU A 22 -0.55 4.26 -12.35
CA LEU A 22 0.37 3.15 -12.60
C LEU A 22 -0.28 1.96 -13.33
N ASP A 23 -1.57 1.70 -13.14
CA ASP A 23 -2.32 0.62 -13.81
C ASP A 23 -2.80 1.00 -15.22
N THR A 24 -3.07 2.28 -15.46
CA THR A 24 -3.43 2.82 -16.79
C THR A 24 -2.22 2.75 -17.72
N GLU A 25 -1.03 3.08 -17.20
CA GLU A 25 0.26 2.90 -17.89
C GLU A 25 0.52 1.42 -18.28
N LEU A 26 -0.09 0.45 -17.59
CA LEU A 26 -0.01 -0.98 -17.95
C LEU A 26 -0.97 -1.39 -19.06
N SER A 27 -2.03 -0.61 -19.29
CA SER A 27 -3.17 -0.97 -20.15
C SER A 27 -3.12 -0.32 -21.53
N ASP A 28 -2.49 0.85 -21.67
CA ASP A 28 -2.28 1.48 -22.98
C ASP A 28 -1.15 0.75 -23.73
N SER A 29 -1.52 -0.27 -24.51
CA SER A 29 -0.59 -1.11 -25.28
C SER A 29 0.16 -0.38 -26.41
N ASP A 30 -0.22 0.87 -26.71
CA ASP A 30 0.28 1.65 -27.84
C ASP A 30 1.16 2.85 -27.43
N SER A 31 1.34 3.10 -26.13
CA SER A 31 2.27 4.11 -25.61
C SER A 31 3.15 3.48 -24.53
N GLU A 32 4.46 3.46 -24.74
CA GLU A 32 5.38 3.22 -23.62
C GLU A 32 5.02 4.20 -22.50
N PRO A 33 4.90 3.74 -21.24
CA PRO A 33 4.81 4.65 -20.12
C PRO A 33 5.94 5.64 -20.26
N SER A 34 5.63 6.93 -20.27
CA SER A 34 6.70 7.91 -20.25
C SER A 34 7.47 7.64 -18.96
N ILE A 35 8.67 7.11 -19.09
CA ILE A 35 9.53 6.72 -17.96
C ILE A 35 9.66 7.89 -16.97
N GLU A 36 9.63 9.12 -17.51
CA GLU A 36 9.62 10.37 -16.77
C GLU A 36 8.35 10.55 -15.93
N VAL A 37 7.17 10.26 -16.49
CA VAL A 37 5.88 10.28 -15.78
C VAL A 37 5.84 9.22 -14.69
N ALA A 38 6.26 7.99 -14.99
CA ALA A 38 6.31 6.92 -14.00
C ALA A 38 7.29 7.25 -12.85
N ALA A 39 8.48 7.77 -13.16
CA ALA A 39 9.44 8.20 -12.15
C ALA A 39 8.90 9.34 -11.28
N GLU A 40 8.23 10.33 -11.88
CA GLU A 40 7.59 11.43 -11.16
C GLU A 40 6.46 10.91 -10.25
N GLN A 41 5.65 9.96 -10.73
CA GLN A 41 4.61 9.31 -9.94
C GLN A 41 5.20 8.60 -8.73
N PHE A 42 6.35 7.95 -8.87
CA PHE A 42 7.05 7.31 -7.74
C PHE A 42 7.56 8.33 -6.72
N ARG A 43 8.06 9.49 -7.16
CA ARG A 43 8.44 10.57 -6.22
C ARG A 43 7.22 11.07 -5.46
N HIS A 44 6.11 11.34 -6.16
CA HIS A 44 4.87 11.79 -5.53
C HIS A 44 4.36 10.77 -4.50
N LEU A 45 4.32 9.48 -4.87
CA LEU A 45 3.93 8.40 -3.95
C LEU A 45 4.87 8.31 -2.73
N CYS A 46 6.19 8.48 -2.92
CA CYS A 46 7.14 8.54 -1.82
C CYS A 46 6.85 9.71 -0.86
N GLU A 47 6.59 10.91 -1.39
CA GLU A 47 6.24 12.10 -0.59
C GLU A 47 4.93 11.88 0.18
N THR A 48 3.89 11.37 -0.49
CA THR A 48 2.58 11.07 0.10
C THR A 48 2.68 10.01 1.21
N LEU A 49 3.38 8.90 0.98
CA LEU A 49 3.62 7.86 1.99
C LEU A 49 4.45 8.40 3.17
N THR A 50 5.43 9.25 2.90
CA THR A 50 6.25 9.89 3.94
C THR A 50 5.39 10.77 4.83
N PHE A 51 4.52 11.60 4.24
CA PHE A 51 3.57 12.40 4.99
C PHE A 51 2.66 11.53 5.85
N ILE A 52 2.01 10.51 5.27
CA ILE A 52 1.09 9.62 5.99
C ILE A 52 1.76 9.01 7.21
N VAL A 53 2.93 8.38 7.02
CA VAL A 53 3.65 7.74 8.11
C VAL A 53 4.01 8.77 9.18
N SER A 54 4.50 9.95 8.79
CA SER A 54 4.84 11.01 9.75
C SER A 54 3.63 11.47 10.60
N GLN A 55 2.44 11.54 10.02
CA GLN A 55 1.23 11.92 10.74
C GLN A 55 0.74 10.81 11.67
N LEU A 56 0.82 9.55 11.23
CA LEU A 56 0.38 8.41 12.04
C LEU A 56 1.36 8.10 13.20
N GLU A 57 2.64 8.45 13.06
CA GLU A 57 3.67 8.33 14.11
C GLU A 57 3.52 9.34 15.25
N GLN A 58 2.80 10.45 15.04
CA GLN A 58 2.58 11.44 16.10
C GLN A 58 1.81 10.83 17.27
N ARG A 59 2.17 11.23 18.49
CA ARG A 59 1.59 10.71 19.75
C ARG A 59 0.06 10.80 19.82
N ASP A 60 -0.52 11.84 19.23
CA ASP A 60 -1.97 12.09 19.22
C ASP A 60 -2.63 11.77 17.88
N SER A 61 -1.97 10.95 17.05
CA SER A 61 -2.48 10.55 15.74
C SER A 61 -3.79 9.75 15.84
N PRO A 62 -4.58 9.70 14.75
CA PRO A 62 -5.75 8.84 14.66
C PRO A 62 -5.44 7.37 15.02
N LEU A 63 -4.26 6.85 14.64
CA LEU A 63 -3.84 5.49 14.99
C LEU A 63 -3.65 5.31 16.51
N HIS A 64 -2.94 6.23 17.18
CA HIS A 64 -2.75 6.15 18.63
C HIS A 64 -4.06 6.27 19.40
N ARG A 65 -5.01 7.06 18.88
CA ARG A 65 -6.37 7.13 19.43
C ARG A 65 -7.14 5.84 19.20
N LEU A 66 -6.96 5.20 18.04
CA LEU A 66 -7.66 3.97 17.70
C LEU A 66 -7.18 2.84 18.62
N VAL A 67 -5.87 2.70 18.80
CA VAL A 67 -5.27 1.73 19.72
C VAL A 67 -5.78 1.91 21.14
N ARG A 68 -5.83 3.16 21.65
CA ARG A 68 -6.42 3.46 22.97
C ARG A 68 -7.90 3.12 23.07
N THR A 69 -8.64 3.31 21.99
CA THR A 69 -10.09 3.01 21.95
C THR A 69 -10.35 1.50 21.87
N ILE A 70 -9.45 0.72 21.26
CA ILE A 70 -9.55 -0.74 21.16
C ILE A 70 -9.12 -1.42 22.47
N ASP A 71 -8.23 -0.81 23.24
CA ASP A 71 -7.72 -1.39 24.48
C ASP A 71 -8.85 -1.79 25.45
N GLY A 72 -8.86 -3.07 25.85
CA GLY A 72 -9.90 -3.65 26.69
C GLY A 72 -11.26 -3.91 26.00
N VAL A 73 -11.42 -3.63 24.71
CA VAL A 73 -12.66 -3.90 23.96
C VAL A 73 -12.66 -5.32 23.41
N LYS A 74 -13.69 -6.12 23.74
CA LYS A 74 -13.89 -7.42 23.12
C LYS A 74 -14.44 -7.25 21.71
N LEU A 75 -13.56 -7.37 20.73
CA LEU A 75 -13.89 -7.31 19.31
C LEU A 75 -14.40 -8.69 18.82
N SER A 76 -15.69 -8.96 19.00
CA SER A 76 -16.35 -10.19 18.51
C SER A 76 -17.74 -9.88 17.93
N HIS A 77 -18.06 -10.35 16.72
CA HIS A 77 -19.33 -10.08 16.03
C HIS A 77 -19.93 -11.32 15.37
N SER A 78 -21.25 -11.31 15.12
CA SER A 78 -21.97 -12.38 14.43
C SER A 78 -21.86 -12.27 12.90
N VAL A 79 -21.89 -13.42 12.22
CA VAL A 79 -21.80 -13.55 10.74
C VAL A 79 -22.86 -12.71 10.02
N GLU A 80 -24.09 -12.72 10.52
CA GLU A 80 -25.24 -12.03 9.92
C GLU A 80 -25.06 -10.51 9.85
N LYS A 81 -24.35 -9.93 10.82
CA LYS A 81 -24.04 -8.50 10.79
C LYS A 81 -22.93 -8.21 9.77
N LEU A 82 -21.98 -9.14 9.58
CA LEU A 82 -20.84 -8.98 8.67
C LEU A 82 -21.24 -8.80 7.19
N SER A 83 -22.25 -9.52 6.70
CA SER A 83 -22.72 -9.40 5.30
C SER A 83 -23.32 -8.03 4.98
N LYS A 84 -24.08 -7.44 5.91
CA LYS A 84 -24.59 -6.08 5.75
C LYS A 84 -23.45 -5.06 5.70
N TYR A 85 -22.38 -5.30 6.45
CA TYR A 85 -21.26 -4.37 6.56
C TYR A 85 -20.28 -4.44 5.40
N LEU A 86 -20.13 -5.60 4.76
CA LEU A 86 -19.40 -5.73 3.50
C LEU A 86 -20.04 -4.87 2.41
N ALA A 87 -21.38 -4.78 2.39
CA ALA A 87 -22.10 -3.89 1.48
C ALA A 87 -21.82 -2.40 1.77
N ASP A 88 -21.80 -1.97 3.04
CA ASP A 88 -21.49 -0.58 3.41
C ASP A 88 -20.03 -0.20 3.08
N HIS A 89 -19.09 -1.12 3.29
CA HIS A 89 -17.70 -0.92 2.92
C HIS A 89 -17.50 -0.87 1.41
N HIS A 90 -18.15 -1.78 0.67
CA HIS A 90 -18.17 -1.78 -0.79
C HIS A 90 -18.71 -0.44 -1.33
N ALA A 91 -19.82 0.06 -0.79
CA ALA A 91 -20.38 1.36 -1.18
C ALA A 91 -19.40 2.52 -0.90
N THR A 92 -18.69 2.47 0.22
CA THR A 92 -17.67 3.46 0.57
C THR A 92 -16.50 3.43 -0.41
N LEU A 93 -15.98 2.24 -0.74
CA LEU A 93 -14.86 2.06 -1.66
C LEU A 93 -15.23 2.46 -3.10
N ILE A 94 -16.44 2.13 -3.56
CA ILE A 94 -16.99 2.61 -4.84
C ILE A 94 -17.04 4.13 -4.86
N ARG A 95 -17.54 4.77 -3.80
CA ARG A 95 -17.62 6.23 -3.72
C ARG A 95 -16.23 6.89 -3.78
N LEU A 96 -15.21 6.22 -3.25
CA LEU A 96 -13.81 6.66 -3.30
C LEU A 96 -13.11 6.34 -4.62
N GLN A 97 -13.85 5.89 -5.64
CA GLN A 97 -13.27 5.66 -6.95
C GLN A 97 -12.62 4.27 -7.08
N VAL A 98 -12.46 3.51 -5.99
CA VAL A 98 -11.53 2.36 -5.94
C VAL A 98 -11.95 1.34 -7.00
N PRO A 99 -11.03 0.84 -7.86
CA PRO A 99 -11.41 0.00 -8.98
C PRO A 99 -12.20 -1.22 -8.53
N GLU A 100 -13.36 -1.44 -9.16
CA GLU A 100 -14.36 -2.43 -8.72
C GLU A 100 -13.76 -3.84 -8.61
N HIS A 101 -12.81 -4.21 -9.46
CA HIS A 101 -12.15 -5.52 -9.38
C HIS A 101 -11.26 -5.70 -8.14
N LEU A 102 -10.68 -4.61 -7.61
CA LEU A 102 -9.90 -4.61 -6.37
C LEU A 102 -10.80 -4.55 -5.14
N VAL A 103 -11.91 -3.80 -5.25
CA VAL A 103 -12.97 -3.77 -4.25
C VAL A 103 -13.60 -5.16 -4.12
N SER A 104 -13.99 -5.79 -5.24
CA SER A 104 -14.55 -7.14 -5.28
C SER A 104 -13.57 -8.14 -4.69
N GLY A 105 -12.29 -8.17 -5.11
CA GLY A 105 -11.33 -9.13 -4.55
C GLY A 105 -11.11 -9.01 -3.03
N THR A 106 -11.14 -7.78 -2.50
CA THR A 106 -11.02 -7.53 -1.04
C THR A 106 -12.31 -7.91 -0.31
N ILE A 107 -13.47 -7.55 -0.87
CA ILE A 107 -14.78 -7.88 -0.33
C ILE A 107 -15.05 -9.39 -0.40
N ASP A 108 -14.61 -10.08 -1.44
CA ASP A 108 -14.73 -11.52 -1.62
C ASP A 108 -13.89 -12.28 -0.60
N ALA A 109 -12.65 -11.82 -0.34
CA ALA A 109 -11.81 -12.39 0.71
C ALA A 109 -12.44 -12.20 2.10
N LEU A 110 -12.91 -11.00 2.42
CA LEU A 110 -13.58 -10.73 3.69
C LEU A 110 -14.94 -11.46 3.81
N SER A 111 -15.68 -11.64 2.72
CA SER A 111 -16.93 -12.41 2.67
C SER A 111 -16.70 -13.91 2.83
N PHE A 112 -15.60 -14.42 2.27
CA PHE A 112 -15.18 -15.81 2.43
C PHE A 112 -14.76 -16.10 3.88
N GLU A 113 -13.95 -15.22 4.48
CA GLU A 113 -13.57 -15.28 5.89
C GLU A 113 -14.81 -15.22 6.81
N ALA A 114 -15.78 -14.34 6.49
CA ALA A 114 -17.07 -14.24 7.18
C ALA A 114 -17.87 -15.54 7.19
N SER A 115 -17.89 -16.21 6.03
CA SER A 115 -18.73 -17.38 5.77
C SER A 115 -18.15 -18.65 6.36
N ASN A 116 -16.82 -18.69 6.56
CA ASN A 116 -16.12 -19.84 7.14
C ASN A 116 -16.09 -19.82 8.68
N GLY A 117 -16.61 -18.78 9.33
CA GLY A 117 -16.61 -18.69 10.79
C GLY A 117 -15.25 -18.35 11.40
N GLU A 118 -14.27 -17.96 10.59
CA GLU A 118 -13.00 -17.33 10.99
C GLU A 118 -13.24 -15.85 11.40
N ASN A 119 -14.29 -15.66 12.20
CA ASN A 119 -14.75 -14.37 12.73
C ASN A 119 -13.95 -13.97 13.98
N ALA A 120 -13.08 -14.88 14.45
CA ALA A 120 -12.03 -14.53 15.36
C ALA A 120 -11.08 -13.57 14.64
N LEU A 121 -10.82 -12.42 15.25
CA LEU A 121 -9.49 -11.85 15.08
C LEU A 121 -8.54 -12.94 15.55
N ASP A 122 -7.70 -13.51 14.68
CA ASP A 122 -6.84 -14.65 15.07
C ASP A 122 -6.02 -14.31 16.33
N HIS A 123 -5.78 -13.01 16.58
CA HIS A 123 -5.31 -12.49 17.88
C HIS A 123 -5.98 -11.15 18.27
N PRO A 124 -7.14 -11.11 18.97
CA PRO A 124 -7.85 -9.87 19.27
C PRO A 124 -7.28 -9.07 20.44
N GLN A 125 -6.21 -9.51 21.09
CA GLN A 125 -5.90 -9.04 22.44
C GLN A 125 -5.23 -7.66 22.48
N SER A 126 -4.60 -7.22 21.39
CA SER A 126 -4.06 -5.87 21.25
C SER A 126 -3.73 -5.54 19.80
N LEU A 127 -4.08 -4.34 19.35
CA LEU A 127 -3.47 -3.73 18.16
C LEU A 127 -2.23 -2.96 18.61
N GLY A 128 -1.03 -3.43 18.26
CA GLY A 128 0.19 -2.66 18.46
C GLY A 128 0.29 -1.50 17.47
N ILE A 129 0.83 -0.36 17.92
CA ILE A 129 1.11 0.79 17.04
C ILE A 129 2.10 0.37 15.94
N ASP A 130 3.14 -0.38 16.31
CA ASP A 130 4.14 -0.84 15.35
C ASP A 130 3.58 -1.89 14.37
N ASP A 131 2.66 -2.75 14.81
CA ASP A 131 2.01 -3.72 13.92
C ASP A 131 1.22 -3.02 12.81
N ALA A 132 0.64 -1.85 13.12
CA ALA A 132 -0.08 -1.04 12.14
C ALA A 132 0.84 -0.19 11.26
N LEU A 133 1.94 0.33 11.82
CA LEU A 133 2.84 1.25 11.12
C LEU A 133 3.90 0.58 10.28
N GLU A 134 4.40 -0.59 10.69
CA GLU A 134 5.53 -1.24 10.05
C GLU A 134 5.27 -1.58 8.57
N PRO A 135 4.10 -2.10 8.15
CA PRO A 135 3.82 -2.29 6.72
C PRO A 135 3.93 -0.96 5.94
N LEU A 136 3.34 0.12 6.46
CA LEU A 136 3.37 1.44 5.83
C LEU A 136 4.79 2.00 5.73
N ARG A 137 5.60 1.83 6.79
CA ARG A 137 7.02 2.20 6.80
C ARG A 137 7.80 1.44 5.74
N GLN A 138 7.60 0.13 5.64
CA GLN A 138 8.31 -0.69 4.66
C GLN A 138 7.93 -0.32 3.23
N LEU A 139 6.65 -0.06 2.96
CA LEU A 139 6.20 0.42 1.65
C LEU A 139 6.81 1.78 1.32
N ARG A 140 6.70 2.75 2.23
CA ARG A 140 7.34 4.07 2.08
C ARG A 140 8.82 3.90 1.73
N ASN A 141 9.54 3.10 2.51
CA ASN A 141 10.98 2.93 2.34
C ASN A 141 11.32 2.37 0.96
N VAL A 142 10.63 1.33 0.48
CA VAL A 142 10.94 0.74 -0.84
C VAL A 142 10.51 1.65 -1.99
N VAL A 143 9.37 2.33 -1.89
CA VAL A 143 8.93 3.29 -2.92
C VAL A 143 9.89 4.48 -3.00
N CYS A 144 10.31 5.01 -1.86
CA CYS A 144 11.31 6.08 -1.81
C CYS A 144 12.70 5.63 -2.27
N GLU A 145 13.11 4.39 -2.00
CA GLU A 145 14.34 3.83 -2.54
C GLU A 145 14.33 3.82 -4.07
N ILE A 146 13.22 3.37 -4.66
CA ILE A 146 13.04 3.37 -6.12
C ILE A 146 13.05 4.79 -6.67
N ALA A 147 12.24 5.68 -6.08
CA ALA A 147 12.08 7.06 -6.52
C ALA A 147 13.40 7.84 -6.52
N ASN A 148 14.30 7.53 -5.58
CA ASN A 148 15.61 8.18 -5.45
C ASN A 148 16.76 7.39 -6.08
N SER A 149 16.47 6.28 -6.76
CA SER A 149 17.49 5.45 -7.39
C SER A 149 18.07 6.11 -8.65
N ALA A 150 19.39 6.02 -8.83
CA ALA A 150 20.02 6.40 -10.09
C ALA A 150 19.56 5.53 -11.27
N GLU A 151 19.01 4.35 -10.99
CA GLU A 151 18.46 3.41 -11.98
C GLU A 151 16.92 3.48 -12.06
N VAL A 152 16.30 4.55 -11.55
CA VAL A 152 14.82 4.68 -11.51
C VAL A 152 14.20 4.42 -12.87
N ALA A 153 14.79 4.93 -13.95
CA ALA A 153 14.32 4.72 -15.32
C ALA A 153 14.23 3.23 -15.71
N THR A 154 15.24 2.45 -15.34
CA THR A 154 15.28 1.00 -15.60
C THR A 154 14.29 0.25 -14.72
N ILE A 155 14.12 0.69 -13.46
CA ILE A 155 13.22 0.06 -12.51
C ILE A 155 11.76 0.27 -12.89
N VAL A 156 11.36 1.51 -13.23
CA VAL A 156 9.97 1.85 -13.56
C VAL A 156 9.54 1.34 -14.94
N ALA A 157 10.50 0.97 -15.80
CA ALA A 157 10.20 0.26 -17.04
C ALA A 157 9.69 -1.18 -16.82
N ASP A 158 9.89 -1.78 -15.63
CA ASP A 158 9.36 -3.11 -15.32
C ASP A 158 7.92 -3.01 -14.82
N HIS A 159 6.98 -3.43 -15.68
CA HIS A 159 5.54 -3.45 -15.39
C HIS A 159 5.18 -4.22 -14.11
N ARG A 160 5.98 -5.22 -13.72
CA ARG A 160 5.75 -5.97 -12.48
C ARG A 160 6.03 -5.12 -11.25
N ILE A 161 7.00 -4.21 -11.32
CA ILE A 161 7.27 -3.22 -10.26
C ILE A 161 6.07 -2.29 -10.12
N LEU A 162 5.58 -1.72 -11.22
CA LEU A 162 4.43 -0.81 -11.22
C LEU A 162 3.21 -1.48 -10.57
N LYS A 163 2.90 -2.72 -10.96
CA LYS A 163 1.80 -3.51 -10.40
C LYS A 163 1.92 -3.73 -8.89
N GLN A 164 3.12 -4.05 -8.39
CA GLN A 164 3.31 -4.26 -6.95
C GLN A 164 3.26 -2.95 -6.15
N VAL A 165 3.77 -1.84 -6.70
CA VAL A 165 3.64 -0.52 -6.07
C VAL A 165 2.18 -0.10 -6.00
N ALA A 166 1.42 -0.26 -7.08
CA ALA A 166 -0.02 0.00 -7.08
C ALA A 166 -0.73 -0.82 -5.99
N ALA A 167 -0.50 -2.14 -5.93
CA ALA A 167 -1.09 -3.01 -4.92
C ALA A 167 -0.74 -2.59 -3.47
N GLY A 168 0.51 -2.20 -3.23
CA GLY A 168 0.93 -1.66 -1.93
C GLY A 168 0.22 -0.36 -1.58
N CYS A 169 0.11 0.57 -2.53
CA CYS A 169 -0.56 1.87 -2.32
C CYS A 169 -2.05 1.70 -2.04
N ILE A 170 -2.72 0.75 -2.71
CA ILE A 170 -4.12 0.38 -2.43
C ILE A 170 -4.25 -0.16 -1.00
N GLY A 171 -3.35 -1.09 -0.60
CA GLY A 171 -3.33 -1.60 0.76
C GLY A 171 -3.15 -0.48 1.80
N ALA A 172 -2.22 0.44 1.56
CA ALA A 172 -1.98 1.59 2.43
C ALA A 172 -3.21 2.52 2.53
N ALA A 173 -3.86 2.84 1.41
CA ALA A 173 -5.07 3.64 1.40
C ALA A 173 -6.19 2.99 2.23
N THR A 174 -6.41 1.69 2.09
CA THR A 174 -7.40 0.94 2.89
C THR A 174 -7.13 1.05 4.39
N VAL A 175 -5.87 0.87 4.82
CA VAL A 175 -5.47 1.02 6.22
C VAL A 175 -5.82 2.41 6.74
N ILE A 176 -5.46 3.46 6.00
CA ILE A 176 -5.67 4.85 6.43
C ILE A 176 -7.15 5.18 6.53
N LEU A 177 -7.93 4.87 5.50
CA LEU A 177 -9.34 5.19 5.41
C LEU A 177 -10.15 4.52 6.53
N ASP A 178 -9.81 3.29 6.90
CA ASP A 178 -10.52 2.61 7.98
C ASP A 178 -10.06 3.06 9.38
N ILE A 179 -8.81 3.47 9.56
CA ILE A 179 -8.36 4.15 10.79
C ILE A 179 -9.14 5.46 10.98
N THR A 180 -9.18 6.31 9.96
CA THR A 180 -9.82 7.63 10.04
C THR A 180 -11.33 7.50 10.19
N ALA A 181 -11.98 6.60 9.42
CA ALA A 181 -13.40 6.33 9.54
C ALA A 181 -13.76 5.86 10.96
N ALA A 182 -12.95 4.98 11.56
CA ALA A 182 -13.23 4.48 12.90
C ALA A 182 -13.15 5.56 13.98
N ILE A 183 -12.16 6.45 13.89
CA ILE A 183 -12.02 7.56 14.83
C ILE A 183 -13.11 8.62 14.67
N THR A 184 -13.57 8.86 13.44
CA THR A 184 -14.67 9.80 13.17
C THR A 184 -16.01 9.24 13.65
N ALA A 185 -16.22 7.92 13.53
CA ALA A 185 -17.46 7.28 13.95
C ALA A 185 -17.52 6.98 15.45
N ALA A 186 -16.39 6.74 16.13
CA ALA A 186 -16.34 6.38 17.55
C ALA A 186 -17.15 7.30 18.51
N PRO A 187 -17.21 8.64 18.33
CA PRO A 187 -17.99 9.52 19.18
C PRO A 187 -19.52 9.38 19.03
N SER A 188 -20.01 8.94 17.86
CA SER A 188 -21.44 8.89 17.50
C SER A 188 -21.99 7.47 17.36
N ASP A 189 -21.12 6.50 17.07
CA ASP A 189 -21.40 5.06 16.95
C ASP A 189 -20.20 4.28 17.51
N PRO A 190 -20.12 4.14 18.85
CA PRO A 190 -19.01 3.45 19.53
C PRO A 190 -19.15 1.93 19.43
N SER A 191 -19.76 1.41 18.37
CA SER A 191 -19.94 -0.03 18.25
C SER A 191 -18.58 -0.70 18.11
N ALA A 192 -18.37 -1.79 18.86
CA ALA A 192 -17.19 -2.65 18.74
C ALA A 192 -16.93 -3.14 17.30
N TRP A 193 -17.89 -2.92 16.40
CA TRP A 193 -17.83 -3.21 14.97
C TRP A 193 -16.93 -2.24 14.21
N VAL A 194 -17.12 -0.93 14.40
CA VAL A 194 -16.30 0.12 13.76
C VAL A 194 -14.82 -0.11 14.09
N LEU A 195 -14.56 -0.49 15.35
CA LEU A 195 -13.23 -0.84 15.83
C LEU A 195 -12.73 -2.18 15.26
N PHE A 196 -13.59 -3.20 15.20
CA PHE A 196 -13.23 -4.49 14.60
C PHE A 196 -12.85 -4.35 13.13
N LYS A 197 -13.62 -3.58 12.37
CA LYS A 197 -13.36 -3.31 10.95
C LYS A 197 -12.01 -2.65 10.77
N ALA A 198 -11.72 -1.60 11.54
CA ALA A 198 -10.43 -0.92 11.47
C ALA A 198 -9.26 -1.87 11.77
N VAL A 199 -9.39 -2.73 12.79
CA VAL A 199 -8.35 -3.74 13.10
C VAL A 199 -8.18 -4.75 11.97
N LYS A 200 -9.27 -5.29 11.41
CA LYS A 200 -9.20 -6.23 10.28
C LYS A 200 -8.58 -5.57 9.05
N SER A 201 -8.92 -4.32 8.75
CA SER A 201 -8.33 -3.58 7.62
C SER A 201 -6.86 -3.27 7.83
N ILE A 202 -6.43 -2.98 9.06
CA ILE A 202 -5.01 -2.82 9.38
C ILE A 202 -4.23 -4.11 9.08
N TRP A 203 -4.74 -5.27 9.49
CA TRP A 203 -4.07 -6.54 9.21
C TRP A 203 -4.18 -6.98 7.76
N GLY A 204 -5.36 -6.90 7.15
CA GLY A 204 -5.58 -7.27 5.75
C GLY A 204 -4.80 -6.37 4.80
N GLY A 205 -4.90 -5.05 4.98
CA GLY A 205 -4.12 -4.07 4.25
C GLY A 205 -2.63 -4.21 4.53
N GLY A 206 -2.22 -4.39 5.79
CA GLY A 206 -0.84 -4.67 6.18
C GLY A 206 -0.25 -5.91 5.50
N ASN A 207 -0.99 -7.01 5.44
CA ASN A 207 -0.58 -8.24 4.76
C ASN A 207 -0.42 -8.03 3.25
N SER A 208 -1.35 -7.29 2.62
CA SER A 208 -1.25 -6.92 1.20
C SER A 208 0.03 -6.11 0.95
N ILE A 209 0.31 -5.12 1.81
CA ILE A 209 1.52 -4.31 1.75
C ILE A 209 2.77 -5.17 1.91
N TYR A 210 2.83 -6.05 2.92
CA TYR A 210 3.99 -6.92 3.14
C TYR A 210 4.26 -7.82 1.94
N LYS A 211 3.21 -8.39 1.35
CA LYS A 211 3.33 -9.20 0.12
C LYS A 211 3.93 -8.35 -0.99
N ALA A 212 3.37 -7.17 -1.27
CA ALA A 212 3.87 -6.26 -2.30
C ALA A 212 5.34 -5.87 -2.07
N VAL A 213 5.71 -5.46 -0.85
CA VAL A 213 7.09 -5.10 -0.49
C VAL A 213 8.06 -6.27 -0.70
N ARG A 214 7.66 -7.48 -0.31
CA ARG A 214 8.50 -8.67 -0.47
C ARG A 214 8.79 -8.95 -1.96
N GLU A 215 7.75 -8.91 -2.80
CA GLU A 215 7.90 -9.10 -4.24
C GLU A 215 8.76 -7.97 -4.85
N LEU A 216 8.54 -6.71 -4.46
CA LEU A 216 9.34 -5.55 -4.89
C LEU A 216 10.82 -5.75 -4.58
N ARG A 217 11.17 -6.09 -3.34
CA ARG A 217 12.57 -6.30 -2.95
C ARG A 217 13.24 -7.43 -3.73
N GLY A 218 12.51 -8.52 -4.00
CA GLY A 218 12.99 -9.61 -4.84
C GLY A 218 13.30 -9.17 -6.28
N MET A 219 12.39 -8.40 -6.87
CA MET A 219 12.56 -7.86 -8.22
C MET A 219 13.69 -6.83 -8.30
N LEU A 220 13.76 -5.89 -7.36
CA LEU A 220 14.83 -4.88 -7.30
C LEU A 220 16.21 -5.52 -7.20
N THR A 221 16.36 -6.54 -6.34
CA THR A 221 17.62 -7.28 -6.22
C THR A 221 18.04 -7.86 -7.56
N THR A 222 17.09 -8.41 -8.32
CA THR A 222 17.35 -9.00 -9.64
C THR A 222 17.76 -7.96 -10.67
N ILE A 223 17.04 -6.83 -10.74
CA ILE A 223 17.30 -5.74 -11.70
C ILE A 223 18.66 -5.10 -11.43
N LEU A 224 18.95 -4.74 -10.18
CA LEU A 224 20.21 -4.10 -9.78
C LEU A 224 21.41 -5.04 -9.99
N GLN A 225 21.26 -6.35 -9.81
CA GLN A 225 22.31 -7.33 -10.12
C GLN A 225 22.59 -7.42 -11.61
N HIS A 226 21.56 -7.38 -12.47
CA HIS A 226 21.72 -7.39 -13.92
C HIS A 226 22.42 -6.12 -14.41
N SER A 227 21.97 -4.93 -13.97
CA SER A 227 22.60 -3.65 -14.31
C SER A 227 24.10 -3.62 -13.97
N ARG A 228 24.47 -4.08 -12.76
CA ARG A 228 25.88 -4.17 -12.33
C ARG A 228 26.70 -5.12 -13.21
N THR A 229 26.12 -6.24 -13.60
CA THR A 229 26.80 -7.24 -14.44
C THR A 229 27.04 -6.71 -15.85
N GLU A 230 26.05 -6.05 -16.44
CA GLU A 230 26.17 -5.40 -17.76
C GLU A 230 27.19 -4.25 -17.75
N SER A 231 27.15 -3.40 -16.72
CA SER A 231 28.12 -2.31 -16.54
C SER A 231 29.56 -2.83 -16.44
N ASN A 232 29.77 -3.93 -15.72
CA ASN A 232 31.08 -4.55 -15.59
C ASN A 232 31.55 -5.21 -16.90
N GLN A 233 30.66 -5.87 -17.64
CA GLN A 233 30.98 -6.43 -18.96
C GLN A 233 31.33 -5.33 -19.97
N GLU A 234 30.61 -4.21 -19.96
CA GLU A 234 30.86 -3.07 -20.84
C GLU A 234 32.21 -2.40 -20.53
N LYS A 235 32.54 -2.22 -19.24
CA LYS A 235 33.88 -1.77 -18.83
C LYS A 235 34.99 -2.71 -19.30
N LEU A 236 34.79 -4.02 -19.17
CA LEU A 236 35.75 -5.04 -19.64
C LEU A 236 35.92 -5.03 -21.17
N ARG A 237 34.84 -4.76 -21.93
CA ARG A 237 34.92 -4.61 -23.40
C ARG A 237 35.73 -3.38 -23.81
N ARG A 238 35.60 -2.26 -23.09
CA ARG A 238 36.35 -1.02 -23.35
C ARG A 238 37.84 -1.13 -23.01
N ILE A 239 38.21 -2.01 -22.07
CA ILE A 239 39.61 -2.24 -21.65
C ILE A 239 40.34 -3.19 -22.62
N ARG A 240 39.63 -3.97 -23.46
CA ARG A 240 40.31 -4.83 -24.44
C ARG A 240 41.05 -3.95 -25.47
N PRO A 241 42.40 -4.03 -25.55
CA PRO A 241 43.13 -3.28 -26.56
C PRO A 241 42.66 -3.76 -27.94
N ARG A 242 42.33 -2.80 -28.81
CA ARG A 242 42.18 -3.06 -30.25
C ARG A 242 43.44 -3.80 -30.67
N ARG A 243 43.34 -5.09 -30.99
CA ARG A 243 44.41 -5.78 -31.73
C ARG A 243 44.62 -4.97 -32.99
N LEU A 244 45.71 -4.22 -33.04
CA LEU A 244 46.27 -3.70 -34.26
C LEU A 244 46.45 -4.92 -35.16
N LYS A 245 45.59 -5.05 -36.17
CA LYS A 245 45.88 -5.89 -37.32
C LYS A 245 47.02 -5.18 -38.06
N GLY A 246 48.25 -5.48 -37.64
CA GLY A 246 49.44 -5.22 -38.42
C GLY A 246 49.50 -6.25 -39.55
N GLU A 247 49.51 -5.70 -40.77
CA GLU A 247 50.34 -6.07 -41.93
C GLU A 247 50.75 -7.54 -42.12
#